data_AF-A0A316YEZ9-F1
#
_entry.id   AF-A0A316YEZ9-F1
#
_cell.length_a   1.000
_cell.length_b   1.000
_cell.length_c   1.000
_cell.angle_alpha   90.00
_cell.angle_beta   90.00
_cell.angle_gamma   90.00
#
_symmetry.space_group_name_H-M   'P 1'
#
loop_
_entity.id
_entity.type
_entity.pdbx_description
1 polymer ?
#
loop_
_entity_poly.entity_id
_entity_poly.type
_entity_poly.pdbx_seq_one_letter_code
_entity_poly.pdbx_strand_id
1 'polypeptide(L)'
;MWCDNCLLIFPLRHGAIAWDVFIALYSLAGSIFLFRYGQYFFFDFPEWQIYGGIGMAVMSICVINIIGLSNSTYMWMRVCFFIWPILLITTAVRAGVMMFQLDRKQGNIIWECNNGGQLWGESAGDGYGNGTSMPSGVCSAGFHSLYIAFVFSLVIDFGCQLYAYFLCWRFMKRIEHYYALAQSDKGYY
;
A
#
# COMPACT_ATOMS: atom_id res chain seq x y z
N MET A 1 -23.69 -2.51 -22.30
CA MET A 1 -23.50 -1.04 -22.28
C MET A 1 -23.24 -0.61 -20.85
N TRP A 2 -21.97 -0.52 -20.44
CA TRP A 2 -21.61 0.11 -19.16
C TRP A 2 -21.26 1.57 -19.47
N CYS A 3 -21.86 2.47 -18.71
CA CYS A 3 -21.76 3.92 -18.88
C CYS A 3 -20.30 4.40 -18.86
N ASP A 4 -19.85 5.06 -19.93
CA ASP A 4 -18.45 5.48 -20.18
C ASP A 4 -17.89 6.46 -19.13
N ASN A 5 -18.74 7.10 -18.33
CA ASN A 5 -18.36 7.99 -17.24
C ASN A 5 -18.78 7.55 -15.82
N CYS A 6 -19.35 6.36 -15.65
CA CYS A 6 -19.87 5.97 -14.34
C CYS A 6 -18.75 5.55 -13.37
N LEU A 7 -18.76 6.10 -12.14
CA LEU A 7 -17.80 5.92 -11.04
C LEU A 7 -16.39 6.50 -11.25
N LEU A 8 -16.23 7.48 -12.16
CA LEU A 8 -14.98 8.25 -12.28
C LEU A 8 -15.01 9.46 -11.36
N ILE A 9 -14.21 9.42 -10.29
CA ILE A 9 -13.92 10.60 -9.45
C ILE A 9 -12.95 11.55 -10.18
N PHE A 10 -12.08 11.01 -11.04
CA PHE A 10 -11.04 11.75 -11.76
C PHE A 10 -11.00 11.39 -13.26
N PRO A 11 -10.43 12.25 -14.13
CA PRO A 11 -10.26 11.94 -15.55
C PRO A 11 -9.46 10.65 -15.75
N LEU A 12 -9.96 9.72 -16.58
CA LEU A 12 -9.50 8.32 -16.64
C LEU A 12 -7.97 8.12 -16.80
N ARG A 13 -7.27 9.01 -17.53
CA ARG A 13 -5.82 8.87 -17.77
C ARG A 13 -5.00 9.66 -16.76
N HIS A 14 -5.10 10.98 -16.78
CA HIS A 14 -4.31 11.85 -15.89
C HIS A 14 -4.70 11.70 -14.41
N GLY A 15 -5.99 11.47 -14.14
CA GLY A 15 -6.50 11.22 -12.80
C GLY A 15 -6.03 9.89 -12.22
N ALA A 16 -5.97 8.83 -13.04
CA ALA A 16 -5.41 7.56 -12.62
C ALA A 16 -3.91 7.66 -12.33
N ILE A 17 -3.16 8.39 -13.16
CA ILE A 17 -1.73 8.65 -12.91
C ILE A 17 -1.54 9.39 -11.59
N ALA A 18 -2.30 10.47 -11.34
CA ALA A 18 -2.20 11.20 -10.09
C ALA A 18 -2.54 10.33 -8.87
N TRP A 19 -3.55 9.46 -8.99
CA TRP A 19 -3.94 8.52 -7.96
C TRP A 19 -2.86 7.48 -7.65
N ASP A 20 -2.26 6.89 -8.69
CA ASP A 20 -1.16 5.94 -8.53
C ASP A 20 0.09 6.60 -7.93
N VAL A 21 0.38 7.87 -8.28
CA VAL A 21 1.48 8.63 -7.66
C VAL A 21 1.22 8.82 -6.17
N PHE A 22 -0.02 9.17 -5.78
CA PHE A 22 -0.40 9.32 -4.38
C PHE A 22 -0.20 8.01 -3.61
N ILE A 23 -0.68 6.87 -4.14
CA ILE A 23 -0.51 5.55 -3.51
C ILE A 23 0.96 5.15 -3.44
N ALA A 24 1.74 5.40 -4.50
CA ALA A 24 3.16 5.08 -4.53
C ALA A 24 3.93 5.84 -3.45
N LEU A 25 3.67 7.14 -3.29
CA LEU A 25 4.28 7.96 -2.24
C LEU A 25 3.84 7.53 -0.84
N TYR A 26 2.55 7.24 -0.67
CA TYR A 26 2.01 6.75 0.60
C TYR A 26 2.63 5.42 1.01
N SER A 27 2.67 4.46 0.08
CA SER A 27 3.26 3.13 0.30
C SER A 27 4.76 3.19 0.55
N LEU A 28 5.47 4.09 -0.13
CA LEU A 28 6.89 4.36 0.11
C LEU A 28 7.13 4.90 1.52
N ALA A 29 6.38 5.92 1.93
CA ALA A 29 6.49 6.51 3.27
C ALA A 29 6.19 5.49 4.36
N GLY A 30 5.12 4.69 4.20
CA GLY A 30 4.78 3.60 5.12
C GLY A 30 5.86 2.51 5.18
N SER A 31 6.46 2.15 4.05
CA SER A 31 7.53 1.15 4.01
C SER A 31 8.81 1.65 4.70
N ILE A 32 9.20 2.91 4.46
CA ILE A 32 10.34 3.54 5.14
C ILE A 32 10.09 3.59 6.66
N PHE A 33 8.88 3.93 7.07
CA PHE A 33 8.50 3.92 8.49
C PHE A 33 8.67 2.53 9.11
N LEU A 34 8.18 1.48 8.45
CA LEU A 34 8.30 0.10 8.91
C LEU A 34 9.76 -0.40 8.93
N PHE A 35 10.59 -0.01 7.97
CA PHE A 35 12.00 -0.41 7.98
C PHE A 35 12.80 0.29 9.08
N ARG A 36 12.45 1.53 9.44
CA ARG A 36 13.22 2.32 10.42
C ARG A 36 12.73 2.17 11.86
N TYR A 37 11.41 2.10 12.04
CA TYR A 37 10.76 2.08 13.35
C TYR A 37 9.96 0.79 13.60
N GLY A 38 9.88 -0.13 12.63
CA GLY A 38 9.11 -1.36 12.77
C GLY A 38 9.54 -2.23 13.95
N GLN A 39 10.81 -2.18 14.35
CA GLN A 39 11.35 -2.88 15.53
C GLN A 39 10.69 -2.49 16.86
N TYR A 40 10.10 -1.29 16.96
CA TYR A 40 9.39 -0.82 18.17
C TYR A 40 7.90 -1.21 18.18
N PHE A 41 7.36 -1.56 17.02
CA PHE A 41 5.94 -1.90 16.86
C PHE A 41 5.72 -3.41 16.68
N PHE A 42 6.70 -4.09 16.10
CA PHE A 42 6.71 -5.52 15.83
C PHE A 42 7.98 -6.11 16.43
N PHE A 43 7.81 -7.01 17.41
CA PHE A 43 8.89 -7.48 18.27
C PHE A 43 9.57 -8.76 17.75
N ASP A 44 8.99 -9.41 16.73
CA ASP A 44 9.42 -10.71 16.21
C ASP A 44 10.05 -10.55 14.81
N PHE A 45 11.34 -10.86 14.65
CA PHE A 45 12.02 -10.82 13.33
C PHE A 45 11.61 -12.03 12.48
N PRO A 46 11.36 -11.90 11.15
CA PRO A 46 11.50 -10.72 10.28
C PRO A 46 10.17 -10.00 9.92
N GLU A 47 9.23 -9.89 10.85
CA GLU A 47 7.86 -9.44 10.51
C GLU A 47 7.80 -8.03 9.90
N TRP A 48 8.44 -7.05 10.53
CA TRP A 48 8.40 -5.66 10.04
C TRP A 48 9.06 -5.47 8.67
N GLN A 49 10.08 -6.30 8.34
CA GLN A 49 10.72 -6.28 7.02
C GLN A 49 9.79 -6.83 5.95
N ILE A 50 9.02 -7.88 6.26
CA ILE A 50 8.03 -8.44 5.34
C ILE A 50 6.92 -7.41 5.10
N TYR A 51 6.41 -6.76 6.16
CA TYR A 51 5.36 -5.75 6.03
C TYR A 51 5.79 -4.53 5.20
N GLY A 52 7.03 -4.06 5.40
CA GLY A 52 7.64 -3.01 4.59
C GLY A 52 7.89 -3.47 3.14
N GLY A 53 8.35 -4.70 2.94
CA GLY A 53 8.56 -5.29 1.61
C GLY A 53 7.29 -5.36 0.78
N ILE A 54 6.16 -5.73 1.38
CA ILE A 54 4.85 -5.71 0.71
C ILE A 54 4.46 -4.28 0.30
N GLY A 55 4.73 -3.28 1.16
CA GLY A 55 4.50 -1.87 0.81
C GLY A 55 5.34 -1.41 -0.39
N MET A 56 6.58 -1.86 -0.49
CA MET A 56 7.44 -1.59 -1.65
C MET A 56 6.94 -2.27 -2.93
N ALA A 57 6.34 -3.46 -2.82
CA ALA A 57 5.70 -4.14 -3.95
C ALA A 57 4.49 -3.37 -4.48
N VAL A 58 3.66 -2.81 -3.57
CA VAL A 58 2.55 -1.91 -3.94
C VAL A 58 3.05 -0.64 -4.64
N MET A 59 4.12 -0.04 -4.12
CA MET A 59 4.75 1.12 -4.76
C MET A 59 5.24 0.78 -6.18
N SER A 60 5.87 -0.38 -6.35
CA SER A 60 6.41 -0.83 -7.63
C SER A 60 5.30 -1.07 -8.67
N ILE A 61 4.17 -1.69 -8.29
CA ILE A 61 3.05 -1.89 -9.22
C ILE A 61 2.40 -0.57 -9.62
N CYS A 62 2.32 0.41 -8.71
CA CYS A 62 1.80 1.73 -9.02
C CYS A 62 2.70 2.45 -10.04
N VAL A 63 4.02 2.33 -9.91
CA VAL A 63 4.96 2.89 -10.90
C VAL A 63 4.80 2.23 -12.27
N ILE A 64 4.66 0.90 -12.32
CA ILE A 64 4.40 0.18 -13.57
C ILE A 64 3.07 0.63 -14.19
N ASN A 65 2.04 0.86 -13.37
CA ASN A 65 0.74 1.35 -13.82
C ASN A 65 0.83 2.76 -14.40
N ILE A 66 1.59 3.66 -13.77
CA ILE A 66 1.87 5.01 -14.29
C ILE A 66 2.52 4.93 -15.67
N ILE A 67 3.51 4.05 -15.85
CA ILE A 67 4.18 3.83 -17.15
C ILE A 67 3.18 3.29 -18.18
N GLY A 68 2.32 2.34 -17.78
CA GLY A 68 1.26 1.78 -18.62
C GLY A 68 0.23 2.81 -19.09
N LEU A 69 -0.22 3.68 -18.18
CA LEU A 69 -1.16 4.77 -18.43
C LEU A 69 -0.54 5.90 -19.26
N SER A 70 0.75 6.20 -19.03
CA SER A 70 1.49 7.23 -19.76
C SER A 70 1.71 6.83 -21.21
N ASN A 71 2.09 5.58 -21.46
CA ASN A 71 2.34 5.07 -22.82
C ASN A 71 1.11 4.43 -23.48
N SER A 72 -0.05 4.44 -22.82
CA SER A 72 -1.29 3.77 -23.28
C SER A 72 -1.06 2.33 -23.74
N THR A 73 -0.18 1.60 -23.06
CA THR A 73 0.31 0.29 -23.54
C THR A 73 -0.57 -0.85 -23.01
N TYR A 74 -1.20 -1.61 -23.91
CA TYR A 74 -2.08 -2.71 -23.54
C TYR A 74 -1.39 -3.81 -22.71
N MET A 75 -0.14 -4.19 -23.05
CA MET A 75 0.59 -5.22 -22.31
C MET A 75 0.83 -4.85 -20.84
N TRP A 76 1.29 -3.62 -20.57
CA TRP A 76 1.57 -3.17 -19.21
C TRP A 76 0.30 -3.10 -18.35
N MET A 77 -0.80 -2.61 -18.91
CA MET A 77 -2.09 -2.57 -18.21
C MET A 77 -2.61 -3.97 -17.87
N ARG A 78 -2.39 -4.95 -18.75
CA ARG A 78 -2.79 -6.34 -18.51
C ARG A 78 -1.94 -7.02 -17.42
N VAL A 79 -0.63 -6.72 -17.38
CA VAL A 79 0.26 -7.18 -16.30
C VAL A 79 -0.19 -6.59 -14.97
N CYS A 80 -0.43 -5.27 -14.91
CA CYS A 80 -0.97 -4.61 -13.72
C CYS A 80 -2.28 -5.25 -13.28
N PHE A 81 -3.23 -5.44 -14.19
CA PHE A 81 -4.53 -6.05 -13.88
C PHE A 81 -4.42 -7.48 -13.31
N PHE A 82 -3.43 -8.27 -13.75
CA PHE A 82 -3.22 -9.63 -13.23
C PHE A 82 -2.52 -9.66 -11.87
N ILE A 83 -1.55 -8.79 -11.65
CA ILE A 83 -0.77 -8.74 -10.40
C ILE A 83 -1.57 -8.07 -9.26
N TRP A 84 -2.38 -7.05 -9.58
CA TRP A 84 -3.12 -6.28 -8.58
C TRP A 84 -3.99 -7.10 -7.62
N PRO A 85 -4.80 -8.09 -8.04
CA PRO A 85 -5.63 -8.86 -7.11
C PRO A 85 -4.78 -9.69 -6.14
N ILE A 86 -3.62 -10.18 -6.57
CA ILE A 86 -2.67 -10.88 -5.69
C ILE A 86 -2.17 -9.91 -4.63
N LEU A 87 -1.80 -8.69 -5.03
CA LEU A 87 -1.35 -7.65 -4.10
C LEU A 87 -2.46 -7.20 -3.15
N LEU A 88 -3.71 -7.06 -3.61
CA LEU A 88 -4.84 -6.70 -2.74
C LEU A 88 -5.07 -7.76 -1.66
N ILE A 89 -4.95 -9.04 -2.00
CA ILE A 89 -5.09 -10.13 -1.02
C ILE A 89 -3.92 -10.07 -0.02
N THR A 90 -2.68 -9.89 -0.49
CA THR A 90 -1.53 -9.83 0.42
C THR A 90 -1.54 -8.58 1.29
N THR A 91 -2.04 -7.43 0.81
CA THR A 91 -2.19 -6.22 1.62
C THR A 91 -3.31 -6.35 2.65
N ALA A 92 -4.42 -7.02 2.32
CA ALA A 92 -5.49 -7.33 3.26
C ALA A 92 -5.01 -8.27 4.38
N VAL A 93 -4.31 -9.35 4.03
CA VAL A 93 -3.71 -10.29 5.01
C VAL A 93 -2.69 -9.57 5.87
N ARG A 94 -1.79 -8.77 5.26
CA ARG A 94 -0.82 -7.95 5.98
C ARG A 94 -1.50 -7.04 7.00
N ALA A 95 -2.51 -6.28 6.58
CA ALA A 95 -3.25 -5.38 7.48
C ALA A 95 -3.86 -6.15 8.66
N GLY A 96 -4.48 -7.31 8.39
CA GLY A 96 -5.05 -8.18 9.43
C GLY A 96 -4.02 -8.65 10.46
N VAL A 97 -2.89 -9.17 10.00
CA VAL A 97 -1.82 -9.66 10.90
C VAL A 97 -1.19 -8.51 11.69
N MET A 98 -0.96 -7.36 11.06
CA MET A 98 -0.40 -6.19 11.74
C MET A 98 -1.32 -5.69 12.85
N MET A 99 -2.64 -5.60 12.60
CA MET A 99 -3.61 -5.21 13.62
C MET A 99 -3.62 -6.19 14.80
N PHE A 100 -3.57 -7.50 14.51
CA PHE A 100 -3.54 -8.54 15.53
C PHE A 100 -2.28 -8.49 16.40
N GLN A 101 -1.10 -8.37 15.78
CA GLN A 101 0.16 -8.29 16.52
C GLN A 101 0.28 -7.02 17.35
N LEU A 102 -0.21 -5.89 16.83
CA LEU A 102 -0.18 -4.61 17.53
C LEU A 102 -1.04 -4.63 18.80
N ASP A 103 -2.22 -5.26 18.75
CA ASP A 103 -3.10 -5.42 19.93
C ASP A 103 -2.51 -6.40 20.96
N ARG A 104 -1.96 -7.53 20.50
CA ARG A 104 -1.34 -8.54 21.36
C ARG A 104 -0.14 -8.01 22.14
N LYS A 105 0.67 -7.14 21.53
CA LYS A 105 1.94 -6.65 22.10
C LYS A 105 1.82 -5.24 22.69
N GLN A 106 0.60 -4.76 22.95
CA GLN A 106 0.33 -3.43 23.53
C GLN A 106 1.14 -3.13 24.81
N GLY A 107 1.31 -4.13 25.68
CA GLY A 107 2.03 -3.98 26.95
C GLY A 107 3.52 -3.67 26.75
N ASN A 108 4.13 -4.26 25.72
CA ASN A 108 5.54 -4.03 25.40
C ASN A 108 5.74 -2.60 24.89
N ILE A 109 4.84 -2.12 24.03
CA ILE A 109 4.88 -0.74 23.50
C ILE A 109 4.73 0.29 24.63
N ILE A 110 3.80 0.05 25.57
CA ILE A 110 3.61 0.93 26.74
C ILE A 110 4.88 0.95 27.60
N TRP A 111 5.52 -0.19 27.78
CA TRP A 111 6.78 -0.26 28.52
C TRP A 111 7.92 0.49 27.81
N GLU A 112 8.07 0.35 26.49
CA GLU A 112 9.08 1.09 25.72
C GLU A 112 8.90 2.60 25.90
N CYS A 113 7.65 3.08 25.87
CA CYS A 113 7.34 4.48 26.14
C CYS A 113 7.65 4.92 27.57
N ASN A 114 7.37 4.09 28.57
CA ASN A 114 7.65 4.40 29.97
C ASN A 114 9.16 4.39 30.30
N ASN A 115 9.97 3.73 29.49
CA ASN A 115 11.43 3.64 29.66
C ASN A 115 12.19 4.55 28.67
N GLY A 116 11.54 5.64 28.22
CA GLY A 116 12.20 6.68 27.42
C GLY A 116 12.42 6.30 25.94
N GLY A 117 11.60 5.40 25.39
CA GLY A 117 11.68 4.97 24.00
C GLY A 117 12.82 4.00 23.71
N GLN A 118 13.27 3.28 24.74
CA GLN A 118 14.22 2.19 24.61
C GLN A 118 13.54 0.96 24.00
N LEU A 119 14.31 0.19 23.23
CA LEU A 119 13.84 -1.05 22.64
C LEU A 119 13.53 -2.07 23.75
N TRP A 120 12.46 -2.84 23.57
CA TRP A 120 12.07 -3.91 24.49
C TRP A 120 13.25 -4.85 24.76
N GLY A 121 13.45 -5.21 26.03
CA GLY A 121 14.68 -5.89 26.48
C GLY A 121 14.99 -7.20 25.75
N GLU A 122 13.95 -7.95 25.34
CA GLU A 122 14.10 -9.17 24.55
C GLU A 122 14.55 -8.87 23.11
N SER A 123 13.91 -7.90 22.47
CA SER A 123 14.29 -7.41 21.13
C SER A 123 15.68 -6.74 21.11
N ALA A 124 16.09 -6.13 22.22
CA ALA A 124 17.44 -5.61 22.42
C ALA A 124 18.47 -6.74 22.61
N GLY A 125 18.09 -7.79 23.36
CA GLY A 125 18.89 -9.01 23.53
C GLY A 125 19.10 -9.77 22.22
N ASP A 126 18.10 -9.77 21.35
CA ASP A 126 18.16 -10.38 20.01
C ASP A 126 18.89 -9.53 18.96
N GLY A 127 19.42 -8.36 19.36
CA GLY A 127 20.24 -7.52 18.49
C GLY A 127 19.46 -6.73 17.45
N TYR A 128 18.15 -6.49 17.64
CA TYR A 128 17.35 -5.69 16.72
C TYR A 128 17.60 -4.17 16.83
N GLY A 129 18.52 -3.76 17.71
CA GLY A 129 18.83 -2.35 17.96
C GLY A 129 19.57 -1.69 16.80
N ASN A 130 18.93 -0.70 16.17
CA ASN A 130 19.51 0.08 15.06
C ASN A 130 20.05 1.46 15.48
N GLY A 131 20.24 1.70 16.78
CA GLY A 131 20.70 2.99 17.34
C GLY A 131 19.70 4.14 17.23
N THR A 132 18.49 3.88 16.72
CA THR A 132 17.36 4.80 16.78
C THR A 132 16.66 4.69 18.14
N SER A 133 15.77 5.63 18.45
CA SER A 133 14.85 5.55 19.58
C SER A 133 13.42 5.69 19.08
N MET A 134 12.47 5.24 19.90
CA MET A 134 11.05 5.40 19.58
C MET A 134 10.69 6.90 19.43
N PRO A 135 9.89 7.31 18.42
CA PRO A 135 9.53 8.71 18.26
C PRO A 135 8.76 9.23 19.47
N SER A 136 9.20 10.35 20.06
CA SER A 136 8.57 10.91 21.26
C SER A 136 7.09 11.27 21.08
N GLY A 137 6.69 11.63 19.85
CA GLY A 137 5.29 11.90 19.50
C GLY A 137 4.38 10.67 19.57
N VAL A 138 4.93 9.46 19.46
CA VAL A 138 4.18 8.21 19.63
C VAL A 138 3.85 7.99 21.10
N CYS A 139 4.83 8.24 21.97
CA CYS A 139 4.66 8.04 23.41
C CYS A 139 3.83 9.14 24.09
N SER A 140 3.76 10.35 23.52
CA SER A 140 2.88 11.41 24.05
C SER A 140 1.41 11.25 23.64
N ALA A 141 1.14 10.67 22.47
CA ALA A 141 -0.23 10.46 21.96
C ALA A 141 -0.93 9.23 22.56
N GLY A 142 -0.17 8.28 23.12
CA GLY A 142 -0.67 7.07 23.76
C GLY A 142 -1.07 5.96 22.78
N PHE A 143 -1.07 4.71 23.27
CA PHE A 143 -1.29 3.51 22.46
C PHE A 143 -2.65 3.52 21.75
N HIS A 144 -3.72 3.96 22.42
CA HIS A 144 -5.06 3.96 21.84
C HIS A 144 -5.18 4.89 20.61
N SER A 145 -4.59 6.08 20.68
CA SER A 145 -4.57 7.01 19.54
C SER A 145 -3.72 6.47 18.39
N LEU A 146 -2.60 5.82 18.70
CA LEU A 146 -1.74 5.22 17.70
C LEU A 146 -2.44 4.05 17.00
N TYR A 147 -3.08 3.17 17.76
CA TYR A 147 -3.82 2.02 17.22
C TYR A 147 -4.90 2.49 16.24
N ILE A 148 -5.71 3.47 16.63
CA ILE A 148 -6.76 4.04 15.78
C ILE A 148 -6.16 4.63 14.50
N ALA A 149 -5.12 5.47 14.62
CA ALA A 149 -4.46 6.07 13.46
C ALA A 149 -3.88 5.01 12.52
N PHE A 150 -3.33 3.92 13.06
CA PHE A 150 -2.77 2.82 12.30
C PHE A 150 -3.84 2.00 11.57
N VAL A 151 -4.95 1.69 12.23
CA VAL A 151 -6.07 0.96 11.61
C VAL A 151 -6.70 1.79 10.49
N PHE A 152 -6.98 3.07 10.75
CA PHE A 152 -7.56 3.95 9.73
C PHE A 152 -6.63 4.12 8.52
N SER A 153 -5.32 4.25 8.76
CA SER A 153 -4.35 4.38 7.68
C SER A 153 -4.28 3.13 6.79
N LEU A 154 -4.40 1.93 7.38
CA LEU A 154 -4.48 0.66 6.63
C LEU A 154 -5.77 0.49 5.84
N VAL A 155 -6.92 0.90 6.40
CA VAL A 155 -8.21 0.83 5.72
C VAL A 155 -8.27 1.79 4.54
N ILE A 156 -7.76 3.02 4.72
CA ILE A 156 -7.67 4.02 3.65
C ILE A 156 -6.73 3.53 2.54
N ASP A 157 -5.57 2.95 2.90
CA ASP A 157 -4.62 2.36 1.94
C ASP A 157 -5.31 1.28 1.08
N PHE A 158 -6.01 0.35 1.72
CA PHE A 158 -6.73 -0.71 1.02
C PHE A 158 -7.84 -0.16 0.11
N GLY A 159 -8.61 0.81 0.58
CA GLY A 159 -9.63 1.50 -0.23
C GLY A 159 -9.03 2.20 -1.45
N CYS A 160 -7.89 2.86 -1.27
CA CYS A 160 -7.17 3.52 -2.36
C CYS A 160 -6.67 2.51 -3.41
N GLN A 161 -6.14 1.36 -2.98
CA GLN A 161 -5.68 0.30 -3.87
C GLN A 161 -6.82 -0.36 -4.64
N LEU A 162 -7.99 -0.55 -4.02
CA LEU A 162 -9.20 -1.04 -4.70
C LEU A 162 -9.66 -0.08 -5.81
N TYR A 163 -9.62 1.22 -5.52
CA TYR A 163 -9.99 2.22 -6.53
C TYR A 163 -8.96 2.30 -7.67
N ALA A 164 -7.67 2.17 -7.37
CA ALA A 164 -6.61 2.09 -8.39
C ALA A 164 -6.78 0.87 -9.30
N TYR A 165 -7.13 -0.29 -8.72
CA TYR A 165 -7.47 -1.50 -9.50
C TYR A 165 -8.63 -1.26 -10.47
N PHE A 166 -9.70 -0.62 -9.98
CA PHE A 166 -10.86 -0.25 -10.80
C PHE A 166 -10.48 0.66 -11.97
N LEU A 167 -9.63 1.66 -11.73
CA LEU A 167 -9.13 2.56 -12.77
C LEU A 167 -8.26 1.81 -13.81
N CYS A 168 -7.38 0.92 -13.36
CA CYS A 168 -6.56 0.07 -14.22
C CYS A 168 -7.42 -0.81 -15.14
N TRP A 169 -8.39 -1.53 -14.56
CA TRP A 169 -9.35 -2.35 -15.32
C TRP A 169 -10.12 -1.53 -16.36
N ARG A 170 -10.59 -0.35 -15.96
CA ARG A 170 -11.40 0.50 -16.83
C ARG A 170 -10.59 1.04 -18.01
N PHE A 171 -9.36 1.47 -17.77
CA PHE A 171 -8.47 1.92 -18.84
C PHE A 171 -8.11 0.77 -19.79
N MET A 172 -7.91 -0.44 -19.28
CA MET A 172 -7.70 -1.64 -20.11
C MET A 172 -8.90 -1.91 -21.03
N LYS A 173 -10.12 -1.89 -20.51
CA LYS A 173 -11.34 -2.11 -21.32
C LYS A 173 -11.55 -1.03 -22.38
N ARG A 174 -11.19 0.22 -22.08
CA ARG A 174 -11.22 1.31 -23.05
C ARG A 174 -10.26 1.05 -24.22
N ILE A 175 -9.04 0.61 -23.92
CA ILE A 175 -8.05 0.27 -24.95
C ILE A 175 -8.54 -0.89 -25.84
N GLU A 176 -9.07 -1.96 -25.23
CA GLU A 176 -9.64 -3.10 -25.97
C GLU A 176 -10.74 -2.66 -26.93
N HIS A 177 -11.63 -1.76 -26.48
CA HIS A 177 -12.73 -1.27 -27.31
C HIS A 177 -12.23 -0.46 -28.51
N TYR A 178 -11.23 0.41 -28.34
CA TYR A 178 -10.63 1.15 -29.45
C TYR A 178 -9.93 0.22 -30.46
N TYR A 179 -9.22 -0.80 -29.99
CA TYR A 179 -8.60 -1.79 -30.89
C TYR A 179 -9.65 -2.59 -31.68
N ALA A 180 -10.73 -3.02 -31.03
CA ALA A 180 -11.83 -3.74 -31.70
C ALA A 180 -12.51 -2.90 -32.78
N LEU A 181 -12.74 -1.60 -32.50
CA LEU A 181 -13.33 -0.68 -33.47
C LEU A 181 -12.40 -0.43 -34.66
N ALA A 182 -11.11 -0.20 -34.41
CA ALA A 182 -10.11 -0.03 -35.47
C ALA A 182 -9.95 -1.29 -36.34
N GLN A 183 -10.18 -2.48 -35.79
CA GLN A 183 -10.15 -3.74 -36.54
C GLN A 183 -11.43 -3.97 -37.36
N SER A 184 -12.58 -3.56 -36.83
CA SER A 184 -13.87 -3.60 -37.54
C SER A 184 -13.86 -2.70 -38.79
N ASP A 185 -13.32 -1.48 -38.69
CA ASP A 185 -13.26 -0.55 -39.84
C ASP A 185 -12.38 -1.08 -40.98
N LYS A 186 -11.31 -1.84 -40.69
CA LYS A 186 -10.46 -2.46 -41.70
C LYS A 186 -11.15 -3.57 -42.51
N GLY A 187 -12.30 -4.06 -42.07
CA GLY A 187 -13.10 -5.04 -42.82
C GLY A 187 -14.01 -4.42 -43.89
N TYR A 188 -14.13 -3.09 -43.92
CA TYR A 188 -15.00 -2.35 -44.84
C TYR A 188 -14.23 -1.60 -45.96
N TYR A 189 -12.92 -1.79 -46.05
CA TYR A 189 -12.04 -1.31 -47.13
C TYR A 189 -11.28 -2.49 -47.75
#